data_AF-A0A1D9CW10-F1
#
_entry.id   AF-A0A1D9CW10-F1
#
_cell.length_a   1.000
_cell.length_b   1.000
_cell.length_c   1.000
_cell.angle_alpha   90.00
_cell.angle_beta   90.00
_cell.angle_gamma   90.00
#
_symmetry.space_group_name_H-M   'P 1'
#
loop_
_entity.id
_entity.type
_entity.pdbx_description
1 polymer ?
#
loop_
_entity_poly.entity_id
_entity_poly.type
_entity_poly.pdbx_seq_one_letter_code
_entity_poly.pdbx_strand_id
1 'polypeptide(L)'
;MTTKRGRYSQEFKLEAIKLVEDQGRKIPEVANSLGIGKTTLENWVYKYRKEQQGVMPSEGKALTPELRRIQELEKHVRFFRSFKTEWMPKNGYDNIDEAWQAVNDYIWGYYQSVRPHSFNEYLTPSKKERLYFNKNLLSTV
;
A
#
# COMPACT_ATOMS: atom_id res chain seq x y z
N MET A 1 9.14 -24.59 -16.87
CA MET A 1 8.11 -24.82 -15.84
C MET A 1 7.64 -23.48 -15.32
N THR A 2 6.40 -23.09 -15.64
CA THR A 2 5.81 -21.80 -15.29
C THR A 2 5.32 -21.86 -13.84
N THR A 3 6.09 -21.29 -12.91
CA THR A 3 5.66 -21.19 -11.52
C THR A 3 4.46 -20.24 -11.45
N LYS A 4 3.32 -20.77 -10.98
CA LYS A 4 2.12 -19.98 -10.64
C LYS A 4 2.58 -18.77 -9.82
N ARG A 5 2.26 -17.55 -10.25
CA ARG A 5 2.56 -16.32 -9.50
C ARG A 5 1.79 -16.33 -8.17
N GLY A 6 2.38 -16.95 -7.14
CA GLY A 6 1.85 -16.95 -5.79
C GLY A 6 1.85 -15.52 -5.24
N ARG A 7 0.73 -15.10 -4.63
CA ARG A 7 0.71 -13.89 -3.79
C ARG A 7 1.41 -14.22 -2.48
N TYR A 8 2.70 -13.94 -2.40
CA TYR A 8 3.46 -14.10 -1.15
C TYR A 8 3.11 -13.01 -0.14
N SER A 9 2.92 -13.40 1.13
CA SER A 9 2.74 -12.45 2.24
C SER A 9 4.00 -11.61 2.43
N GLN A 10 3.88 -10.47 3.12
CA GLN A 10 5.05 -9.60 3.36
C GLN A 10 5.99 -10.23 4.37
N GLU A 11 5.42 -10.94 5.33
CA GLU A 11 6.11 -11.67 6.39
C GLU A 11 6.97 -12.78 5.77
N PHE A 12 6.41 -13.56 4.85
CA PHE A 12 7.16 -14.59 4.12
C PHE A 12 8.31 -14.01 3.30
N LYS A 13 8.08 -12.89 2.61
CA LYS A 13 9.15 -12.21 1.85
C LYS A 13 10.28 -11.78 2.77
N LEU A 14 9.96 -11.21 3.92
CA LEU A 14 10.97 -10.77 4.90
C LEU A 14 11.74 -11.96 5.49
N GLU A 15 11.07 -13.06 5.85
CA GLU A 15 11.75 -14.26 6.34
C GLU A 15 12.73 -14.80 5.30
N ALA A 16 12.30 -14.92 4.03
CA ALA A 16 13.17 -15.37 2.94
C ALA A 16 14.40 -14.46 2.76
N ILE A 17 14.23 -13.14 2.92
CA ILE A 17 15.32 -12.17 2.83
C ILE A 17 16.28 -12.30 4.02
N LYS A 18 15.77 -12.46 5.25
CA LYS A 18 16.59 -12.66 6.46
C LYS A 18 17.48 -13.90 6.37
N LEU A 19 17.00 -14.98 5.74
CA LEU A 19 17.84 -16.16 5.47
C LEU A 19 19.07 -15.82 4.59
N VAL A 20 18.94 -14.84 3.69
CA VAL A 20 20.04 -14.41 2.81
C VAL A 20 20.94 -13.37 3.50
N GLU A 21 20.35 -12.34 4.09
CA GLU A 21 21.11 -11.20 4.65
C GLU A 21 21.71 -11.52 6.03
N ASP A 22 20.92 -12.14 6.92
CA ASP A 22 21.34 -12.34 8.32
C ASP A 22 22.11 -13.66 8.48
N GLN A 23 21.70 -14.71 7.75
CA GLN A 23 22.33 -16.04 7.82
C GLN A 23 23.36 -16.30 6.71
N GLY A 24 23.54 -15.36 5.77
CA GLY A 24 24.53 -15.45 4.69
C GLY A 24 24.28 -16.57 3.68
N ARG A 25 23.08 -17.15 3.62
CA ARG A 25 22.77 -18.23 2.67
C ARG A 25 22.74 -17.70 1.24
N LYS A 26 23.13 -18.56 0.28
CA LYS A 26 23.11 -18.19 -1.13
C LYS A 26 21.68 -18.12 -1.64
N ILE A 27 21.35 -17.06 -2.38
CA ILE A 27 20.00 -16.84 -2.96
C ILE A 27 19.46 -18.06 -3.73
N PRO A 28 20.23 -18.77 -4.58
CA PRO A 28 19.72 -19.96 -5.28
C PRO A 28 19.32 -21.09 -4.34
N GLU A 29 20.04 -21.25 -3.23
CA GLU A 29 19.79 -22.30 -2.23
C GLU A 29 18.51 -22.01 -1.44
N VAL A 30 18.35 -20.75 -0.98
CA VAL A 30 17.14 -20.29 -0.29
C VAL A 30 15.92 -20.41 -1.21
N ALA A 31 16.06 -19.95 -2.46
CA ALA A 31 14.98 -20.00 -3.44
C ALA A 31 14.49 -21.42 -3.71
N ASN A 32 15.42 -22.37 -3.91
CA ASN A 32 15.11 -23.78 -4.10
C ASN A 32 14.44 -24.39 -2.85
N SER A 33 14.94 -24.08 -1.65
CA SER A 33 14.38 -24.61 -0.40
C SER A 33 12.95 -24.14 -0.12
N LEU A 34 12.62 -22.92 -0.56
CA LEU A 34 11.29 -22.33 -0.37
C LEU A 34 10.36 -22.54 -1.59
N GLY A 35 10.83 -23.22 -2.64
CA GLY A 35 10.05 -23.44 -3.87
C GLY A 35 9.72 -22.15 -4.64
N ILE A 36 10.51 -21.08 -4.45
CA ILE A 36 10.30 -19.79 -5.11
C ILE A 36 11.28 -19.61 -6.28
N GLY A 37 10.89 -18.83 -7.30
CA GLY A 37 11.78 -18.54 -8.41
C GLY A 37 12.99 -17.73 -7.96
N LYS A 38 14.21 -18.14 -8.34
CA LYS A 38 15.48 -17.46 -8.00
C LYS A 38 15.41 -15.93 -8.23
N THR A 39 15.00 -15.50 -9.42
CA THR A 39 14.88 -14.08 -9.79
C THR A 39 13.86 -13.34 -8.93
N THR A 40 12.84 -14.03 -8.41
CA THR A 40 11.87 -13.43 -7.49
C THR A 40 12.53 -13.06 -6.16
N LEU A 41 13.33 -13.97 -5.60
CA LEU A 41 14.08 -13.72 -4.37
C LEU A 41 15.17 -12.66 -4.57
N GLU A 42 15.88 -12.68 -5.70
CA GLU A 42 16.86 -11.64 -6.07
C GLU A 42 16.23 -10.24 -6.07
N ASN A 43 15.05 -10.10 -6.68
CA ASN A 43 14.32 -8.84 -6.71
C ASN A 43 13.86 -8.37 -5.31
N TRP A 44 13.49 -9.30 -4.42
CA TRP A 44 13.12 -8.94 -3.04
C TRP A 44 14.33 -8.46 -2.23
N VAL A 45 15.45 -9.18 -2.31
CA VAL A 45 16.70 -8.80 -1.65
C VAL A 45 17.19 -7.44 -2.16
N TYR A 46 17.15 -7.22 -3.48
CA TYR A 46 17.51 -5.93 -4.08
C TYR A 46 16.66 -4.79 -3.51
N LYS A 47 15.32 -4.96 -3.48
CA LYS A 47 14.41 -3.96 -2.92
C LYS A 47 14.68 -3.73 -1.43
N TYR A 48 14.85 -4.80 -0.65
CA TYR A 48 15.15 -4.68 0.79
C TYR A 48 16.43 -3.88 1.04
N ARG A 49 17.52 -4.16 0.32
CA ARG A 49 18.77 -3.41 0.46
C ARG A 49 18.62 -1.93 0.10
N LYS A 50 17.79 -1.61 -0.89
CA LYS A 50 17.43 -0.21 -1.21
C LYS A 50 16.63 0.45 -0.10
N GLU A 51 15.67 -0.28 0.49
CA GLU A 51 14.90 0.19 1.64
C GLU A 51 15.80 0.47 2.86
N GLN A 52 16.80 -0.39 3.12
CA GLN A 52 17.80 -0.14 4.18
C GLN A 52 18.66 1.11 3.94
N GLN A 53 18.78 1.55 2.68
CA GLN A 53 19.45 2.81 2.32
C GLN A 53 18.51 4.02 2.36
N GLY A 54 17.29 3.86 2.91
CA GLY A 54 16.28 4.92 3.00
C GLY A 54 15.56 5.21 1.70
N VAL A 55 15.70 4.37 0.67
CA VAL A 55 15.01 4.56 -0.61
C VAL A 55 13.61 3.95 -0.52
N MET A 56 12.58 4.78 -0.63
CA MET A 56 11.20 4.31 -0.71
C MET A 56 10.96 3.53 -2.02
N PRO A 57 10.13 2.45 -1.98
CA PRO A 57 9.73 1.77 -3.19
C PRO A 57 8.88 2.69 -4.08
N SER A 58 9.23 2.78 -5.36
CA SER A 58 8.47 3.55 -6.36
C SER A 58 7.08 2.97 -6.63
N GLU A 59 6.91 1.66 -6.42
CA GLU A 59 5.66 0.96 -6.65
C GLU A 59 5.38 -0.08 -5.56
N GLY A 60 4.12 -0.14 -5.13
CA GLY A 60 3.61 -1.15 -4.21
C GLY A 60 3.93 -0.89 -2.74
N LYS A 61 3.62 -1.90 -1.90
CA LYS A 61 3.89 -1.87 -0.46
C LYS A 61 5.37 -2.11 -0.21
N ALA A 62 5.95 -1.35 0.71
CA ALA A 62 7.30 -1.60 1.21
C ALA A 62 7.43 -2.99 1.83
N LEU A 63 8.63 -3.55 1.80
CA LEU A 63 8.96 -4.83 2.40
C LEU A 63 9.11 -4.68 3.91
N THR A 64 9.91 -3.71 4.34
CA THR A 64 10.20 -3.47 5.75
C THR A 64 8.95 -2.99 6.52
N PRO A 65 8.73 -3.46 7.76
CA PRO A 65 7.63 -2.98 8.59
C PRO A 65 7.68 -1.47 8.84
N GLU A 66 8.88 -0.92 9.00
CA GLU A 66 9.12 0.50 9.22
C GLU A 66 8.70 1.35 8.01
N LEU A 67 9.19 1.06 6.81
CA LEU A 67 8.78 1.81 5.62
C LEU A 67 7.31 1.59 5.27
N ARG A 68 6.73 0.41 5.59
CA ARG A 68 5.28 0.22 5.50
C ARG A 68 4.54 1.19 6.42
N ARG A 69 5.02 1.36 7.66
CA ARG A 69 4.44 2.32 8.59
C ARG A 69 4.54 3.74 8.05
N ILE A 70 5.68 4.11 7.46
CA ILE A 70 5.87 5.41 6.80
C ILE A 70 4.86 5.59 5.66
N GLN A 71 4.71 4.61 4.76
CA GLN A 71 3.73 4.68 3.68
C GLN A 71 2.29 4.89 4.18
N GLU A 72 1.88 4.20 5.25
CA GLU A 72 0.55 4.38 5.84
C GLU A 72 0.38 5.77 6.48
N LEU A 73 1.41 6.25 7.19
CA LEU A 73 1.41 7.59 7.76
C LEU A 73 1.32 8.67 6.67
N GLU A 74 2.04 8.51 5.56
CA GLU A 74 1.95 9.43 4.43
C GLU A 74 0.53 9.47 3.82
N LYS A 75 -0.16 8.32 3.74
CA LYS A 75 -1.56 8.27 3.28
C LYS A 75 -2.46 9.07 4.21
N HIS A 76 -2.32 8.89 5.52
CA HIS A 76 -3.09 9.64 6.53
C HIS A 76 -2.78 11.14 6.44
N VAL A 77 -1.51 11.52 6.34
CA VAL A 77 -1.09 12.92 6.21
C VAL A 77 -1.71 13.55 4.95
N ARG A 78 -1.69 12.85 3.81
CA ARG A 78 -2.34 13.34 2.57
C ARG A 78 -3.84 13.53 2.76
N PHE A 79 -4.52 12.54 3.38
CA PHE A 79 -5.95 12.62 3.68
C PHE A 79 -6.28 13.84 4.56
N PHE A 80 -5.63 13.96 5.73
CA PHE A 80 -5.92 15.04 6.67
C PHE A 80 -5.50 16.40 6.16
N ARG A 81 -4.42 16.49 5.36
CA ARG A 81 -4.02 17.72 4.71
C ARG A 81 -5.14 18.25 3.83
N SER A 82 -5.70 17.40 2.97
CA SER A 82 -6.81 17.79 2.10
C SER A 82 -8.06 18.19 2.86
N PHE A 83 -8.42 17.46 3.92
CA PHE A 83 -9.53 17.86 4.79
C PHE A 83 -9.32 19.27 5.36
N LYS A 84 -8.14 19.52 5.93
CA LYS A 84 -7.80 20.82 6.54
C LYS A 84 -7.78 21.97 5.54
N THR A 85 -7.37 21.73 4.29
CA THR A 85 -7.22 22.80 3.30
C THR A 85 -8.48 23.06 2.49
N GLU A 86 -9.27 22.02 2.20
CA GLU A 86 -10.39 22.10 1.26
C GLU A 86 -11.76 22.17 1.97
N TRP A 87 -11.86 21.66 3.20
CA TRP A 87 -13.17 21.47 3.87
C TRP A 87 -13.27 22.18 5.22
N MET A 88 -12.20 22.19 6.00
CA MET A 88 -12.20 22.77 7.33
C MET A 88 -12.25 24.31 7.28
N PRO A 89 -13.17 24.98 8.01
CA PRO A 89 -13.18 26.42 8.11
C PRO A 89 -11.88 26.96 8.75
N LYS A 90 -11.43 28.15 8.34
CA LYS A 90 -10.17 28.75 8.85
C LYS A 90 -10.19 29.02 10.35
N ASN A 91 -11.36 29.34 10.90
CA ASN A 91 -11.54 29.61 12.32
C ASN A 91 -11.82 28.33 13.13
N GLY A 92 -11.85 27.16 12.48
CA GLY A 92 -12.28 25.91 13.08
C GLY A 92 -13.79 25.76 13.13
N TYR A 93 -14.25 24.82 13.96
CA TYR A 93 -15.66 24.55 14.21
C TYR A 93 -16.05 25.11 15.58
N ASP A 94 -17.30 25.52 15.74
CA ASP A 94 -17.81 26.11 16.97
C ASP A 94 -17.98 25.06 18.08
N ASN A 95 -18.24 23.80 17.69
CA ASN A 95 -18.42 22.69 18.61
C ASN A 95 -18.06 21.34 17.98
N ILE A 96 -18.01 20.29 18.81
CA ILE A 96 -17.62 18.95 18.39
C ILE A 96 -18.66 18.29 17.46
N ASP A 97 -19.95 18.61 17.60
CA ASP A 97 -21.01 18.04 16.77
C ASP A 97 -20.89 18.55 15.33
N GLU A 98 -20.67 19.86 15.15
CA GLU A 98 -20.37 20.46 13.86
C GLU A 98 -19.11 19.85 13.24
N ALA A 99 -18.04 19.70 14.02
CA ALA A 99 -16.81 19.07 13.56
C ALA A 99 -17.05 17.62 13.11
N TRP A 100 -17.84 16.85 13.86
CA TRP A 100 -18.15 15.46 13.56
C TRP A 100 -18.99 15.34 12.28
N GLN A 101 -20.00 16.19 12.12
CA GLN A 101 -20.80 16.25 10.89
C GLN A 101 -19.92 16.63 9.69
N ALA A 102 -19.07 17.66 9.83
CA ALA A 102 -18.18 18.07 8.75
C ALA A 102 -17.19 16.97 8.34
N VAL A 103 -16.66 16.20 9.30
CA VAL A 103 -15.79 15.03 9.00
C VAL A 103 -16.58 13.94 8.27
N ASN A 104 -17.81 13.64 8.69
CA ASN A 104 -18.64 12.64 8.03
C ASN A 104 -19.04 13.06 6.61
N ASP A 105 -19.47 14.30 6.43
CA ASP A 105 -19.82 14.87 5.12
C ASP A 105 -18.59 14.88 4.21
N TYR A 106 -17.42 15.22 4.75
CA TYR A 106 -16.18 15.13 4.00
C TYR A 106 -15.87 13.69 3.58
N ILE A 107 -15.93 12.71 4.48
CA ILE A 107 -15.56 11.33 4.16
C ILE A 107 -16.57 10.71 3.21
N TRP A 108 -17.83 10.66 3.60
CA TRP A 108 -18.88 9.91 2.91
C TRP A 108 -19.54 10.70 1.78
N GLY A 109 -19.73 12.01 1.99
CA GLY A 109 -20.39 12.89 1.03
C GLY A 109 -19.47 13.38 -0.10
N TYR A 110 -18.18 13.59 0.18
CA TYR A 110 -17.26 14.17 -0.79
C TYR A 110 -16.09 13.26 -1.17
N TYR A 111 -15.24 12.86 -0.22
CA TYR A 111 -13.98 12.17 -0.47
C TYR A 111 -14.20 10.81 -1.15
N GLN A 112 -15.10 9.98 -0.63
CA GLN A 112 -15.33 8.63 -1.15
C GLN A 112 -16.11 8.61 -2.46
N SER A 113 -16.99 9.60 -2.70
CA SER A 113 -18.02 9.55 -3.74
C SER A 113 -17.85 10.58 -4.85
N VAL A 114 -17.22 11.73 -4.58
CA VAL A 114 -17.09 12.88 -5.49
C VAL A 114 -15.63 13.17 -5.86
N ARG A 115 -14.71 13.11 -4.89
CA ARG A 115 -13.32 13.57 -5.07
C ARG A 115 -12.53 12.64 -6.01
N PRO A 116 -12.01 13.16 -7.15
CA PRO A 116 -11.16 12.38 -8.04
C PRO A 116 -9.74 12.28 -7.48
N HIS A 117 -9.09 11.12 -7.64
CA HIS A 117 -7.70 10.92 -7.23
C HIS A 117 -6.84 10.49 -8.42
N SER A 118 -5.71 11.17 -8.66
CA SER A 118 -4.79 10.84 -9.74
C SER A 118 -4.31 9.38 -9.68
N PHE A 119 -4.02 8.87 -8.47
CA PHE A 119 -3.68 7.46 -8.24
C PHE A 119 -4.78 6.48 -8.67
N ASN A 120 -6.04 6.91 -8.64
CA ASN A 120 -7.20 6.12 -9.05
C ASN A 120 -7.61 6.39 -10.50
N GLU A 121 -6.71 6.86 -11.36
CA GLU A 121 -7.04 7.27 -12.75
C GLU A 121 -8.14 8.34 -12.78
N TYR A 122 -8.09 9.28 -11.84
CA TYR A 122 -9.09 10.34 -11.65
C TYR A 122 -10.50 9.83 -11.31
N LEU A 123 -10.64 8.57 -10.90
CA LEU A 123 -11.87 8.05 -10.33
C LEU A 123 -11.94 8.33 -8.83
N THR A 124 -13.15 8.33 -8.30
CA THR A 124 -13.39 8.39 -6.87
C THR A 124 -13.09 7.04 -6.23
N PRO A 125 -12.75 6.99 -4.93
CA PRO A 125 -12.42 5.74 -4.24
C PRO A 125 -13.52 4.68 -4.41
N SER A 126 -14.79 5.04 -4.20
CA SER A 126 -15.92 4.12 -4.35
C SER A 126 -16.08 3.59 -5.79
N LYS A 127 -15.83 4.43 -6.80
CA LYS A 127 -15.87 4.01 -8.20
C LYS A 127 -14.74 3.03 -8.51
N LYS A 128 -13.52 3.31 -8.03
CA LYS A 128 -12.36 2.42 -8.24
C LYS A 128 -12.56 1.07 -7.58
N GLU A 129 -13.09 1.07 -6.35
CA GLU A 129 -13.43 -0.15 -5.60
C GLU A 129 -14.48 -0.99 -6.33
N ARG A 130 -15.58 -0.37 -6.79
CA ARG A 130 -16.61 -1.06 -7.57
C ARG A 130 -16.06 -1.71 -8.84
N LEU A 131 -15.19 -1.01 -9.57
CA LEU A 131 -14.53 -1.57 -10.76
C LEU A 131 -13.63 -2.77 -10.41
N TYR A 132 -12.88 -2.69 -9.32
CA TYR A 132 -12.04 -3.78 -8.84
C TYR A 132 -12.87 -5.04 -8.54
N PHE A 133 -13.94 -4.90 -7.75
CA PHE A 133 -14.78 -6.04 -7.38
C PHE A 133 -15.53 -6.61 -8.59
N ASN A 134 -16.10 -5.77 -9.44
CA ASN A 134 -16.79 -6.23 -10.65
C ASN A 134 -15.84 -7.02 -11.57
N LYS A 135 -14.60 -6.54 -11.76
CA LYS A 135 -13.61 -7.24 -12.58
C LYS A 135 -13.23 -8.61 -12.00
N ASN A 136 -13.04 -8.70 -10.68
CA ASN A 136 -12.65 -9.96 -10.03
C ASN A 136 -13.81 -10.97 -9.93
N LEU A 137 -15.04 -10.49 -9.77
CA LEU A 137 -16.25 -11.34 -9.80
C LEU A 137 -16.49 -11.92 -11.20
N LEU A 138 -16.36 -11.10 -12.25
CA LEU A 138 -16.52 -11.54 -13.65
C LEU A 138 -15.38 -12.45 -14.15
N SER A 139 -14.21 -12.45 -13.50
CA SER A 139 -13.09 -13.35 -13.85
C SER A 139 -13.18 -14.74 -13.18
N THR A 140 -14.20 -14.98 -12.36
CA THR A 140 -14.38 -16.24 -11.61
C THR A 140 -15.47 -17.14 -12.21
N VAL A 141 -16.16 -16.70 -13.26
CA VAL A 141 -17.16 -17.44 -14.04
C VAL A 141 -16.59 -17.75 -15.42
#